data_AF-A0A954ZEV9-F1
#
_entry.id   AF-A0A954ZEV9-F1
#
_cell.length_a   1.000
_cell.length_b   1.000
_cell.length_c   1.000
_cell.angle_alpha   90.00
_cell.angle_beta   90.00
_cell.angle_gamma   90.00
#
_symmetry.space_group_name_H-M   'P 1'
#
loop_
_entity.id
_entity.type
_entity.pdbx_description
1 polymer ?
#
loop_
_entity_poly.entity_id
_entity_poly.type
_entity_poly.pdbx_seq_one_letter_code
_entity_poly.pdbx_strand_id
1 'polypeptide(L)'
;MRDKVNDPVAKYFPGGFTVRDEANALTAWAFRNGPLEDLHAGADSSLLEDDSLSRISDAEMKTLMLHACRQLAELLAPKRDNPEEYDRQIKSYAFSYCRSWER
;
A
#
# COMPACT_ATOMS: atom_id res chain seq x y z
N MET A 1 -19.36 -24.79 0.25
CA MET A 1 -19.80 -23.57 -0.48
C MET A 1 -20.05 -22.49 0.55
N ARG A 2 -19.27 -21.40 0.58
CA ARG A 2 -19.65 -20.22 1.38
C ARG A 2 -20.78 -19.51 0.64
N ASP A 3 -21.85 -19.16 1.36
CA ASP A 3 -22.98 -18.42 0.81
C ASP A 3 -22.51 -17.10 0.18
N LYS A 4 -22.81 -16.91 -1.10
CA LYS A 4 -22.53 -15.69 -1.87
C LYS A 4 -23.22 -14.43 -1.28
N VAL A 5 -24.14 -14.61 -0.34
CA VAL A 5 -24.90 -13.53 0.31
C VAL A 5 -24.05 -12.76 1.33
N ASN A 6 -22.91 -13.31 1.76
CA ASN A 6 -22.07 -12.71 2.80
C ASN A 6 -20.58 -12.74 2.44
N ASP A 7 -20.25 -12.50 1.17
CA ASP A 7 -18.87 -12.25 0.75
C ASP A 7 -18.55 -10.75 0.92
N PRO A 8 -17.86 -10.34 2.00
CA PRO A 8 -17.48 -8.95 2.18
C PRO A 8 -16.67 -8.44 0.98
N VAL A 9 -15.87 -9.28 0.33
CA VAL A 9 -15.05 -8.88 -0.83
C VAL A 9 -15.96 -8.42 -1.98
N ALA A 10 -17.04 -9.13 -2.28
CA ALA A 10 -17.96 -8.73 -3.36
C ALA A 10 -18.68 -7.39 -3.09
N LYS A 11 -18.94 -7.07 -1.82
CA LYS A 11 -19.52 -5.78 -1.41
C LYS A 11 -18.52 -4.63 -1.57
N TYR A 12 -17.25 -4.87 -1.27
CA TYR A 12 -16.21 -3.83 -1.28
C TYR A 12 -15.48 -3.70 -2.62
N PHE A 13 -15.55 -4.72 -3.47
CA PHE A 13 -14.99 -4.73 -4.82
C PHE A 13 -16.11 -4.97 -5.85
N PRO A 14 -17.00 -3.98 -6.07
CA PRO A 14 -18.03 -4.09 -7.10
C PRO A 14 -17.37 -4.23 -8.47
N GLY A 15 -17.79 -5.25 -9.24
CA GLY A 15 -17.13 -5.60 -10.50
C GLY A 15 -15.89 -6.49 -10.35
N GLY A 16 -15.56 -6.91 -9.14
CA GLY A 16 -14.42 -7.76 -8.83
C GLY A 16 -13.17 -6.98 -8.42
N PHE A 17 -12.16 -7.71 -7.95
CA PHE A 17 -10.86 -7.17 -7.56
C PHE A 17 -10.02 -6.90 -8.81
N THR A 18 -9.63 -5.64 -9.03
CA THR A 18 -8.92 -5.22 -10.25
C THR A 18 -7.41 -5.10 -10.02
N VAL A 19 -6.65 -4.94 -11.10
CA VAL A 19 -5.21 -4.60 -11.03
C VAL A 19 -4.99 -3.25 -10.31
N ARG A 20 -5.95 -2.32 -10.40
CA ARG A 20 -5.85 -1.03 -9.70
C ARG A 20 -6.05 -1.19 -8.19
N ASP A 21 -6.95 -2.08 -7.76
CA ASP A 21 -7.09 -2.44 -6.35
C ASP A 21 -5.82 -3.11 -5.79
N GLU A 22 -5.23 -4.02 -6.58
CA GLU A 22 -3.93 -4.64 -6.27
C GLU A 22 -2.83 -3.59 -6.11
N ALA A 23 -2.73 -2.67 -7.07
CA ALA A 23 -1.75 -1.59 -7.02
C ALA A 23 -1.93 -0.71 -5.78
N ASN A 24 -3.17 -0.31 -5.46
CA ASN A 24 -3.46 0.48 -4.27
C ASN A 24 -2.99 -0.23 -2.99
N ALA A 25 -3.27 -1.53 -2.87
CA ALA A 25 -2.87 -2.31 -1.71
C ALA A 25 -1.36 -2.46 -1.59
N LEU A 26 -0.67 -2.78 -2.69
CA LEU A 26 0.79 -2.90 -2.72
C LEU A 26 1.46 -1.56 -2.38
N THR A 27 0.97 -0.45 -2.95
CA THR A 27 1.45 0.90 -2.63
C THR A 27 1.21 1.22 -1.16
N ALA A 28 -0.02 1.04 -0.66
CA ALA A 28 -0.31 1.33 0.74
C ALA A 28 0.57 0.50 1.70
N TRP A 29 0.85 -0.76 1.37
CA TRP A 29 1.72 -1.61 2.20
C TRP A 29 3.18 -1.19 2.13
N ALA A 30 3.71 -0.98 0.92
CA ALA A 30 5.12 -0.69 0.73
C ALA A 30 5.55 0.66 1.35
N PHE A 31 4.62 1.61 1.39
CA PHE A 31 4.90 2.98 1.81
C PHE A 31 4.38 3.33 3.20
N ARG A 32 3.22 2.80 3.64
CA ARG A 32 2.70 3.03 4.99
C ARG A 32 3.10 1.85 5.86
N ASN A 33 3.73 2.10 7.00
CA ASN A 33 4.54 1.17 7.83
C ASN A 33 6.05 1.23 7.53
N GLY A 34 6.63 2.42 7.64
CA GLY A 34 8.08 2.60 7.47
C GLY A 34 8.49 4.07 7.42
N PRO A 35 9.65 4.37 6.82
CA PRO A 35 10.25 5.71 6.92
C PRO A 35 9.37 6.84 6.35
N LEU A 36 8.45 6.55 5.42
CA LEU A 36 7.51 7.56 4.92
C LEU A 36 6.46 7.93 5.97
N GLU A 37 5.99 6.95 6.75
CA GLU A 37 5.06 7.19 7.85
C GLU A 37 5.75 7.98 8.96
N ASP A 38 7.02 7.67 9.25
CA ASP A 38 7.82 8.42 10.25
C ASP A 38 7.97 9.89 9.84
N LEU A 39 8.19 10.16 8.55
CA LEU A 39 8.20 11.53 8.01
C LEU A 39 6.84 12.20 8.12
N HIS A 40 5.76 11.48 7.79
CA HIS A 40 4.38 11.99 7.86
C HIS A 40 3.92 12.28 9.29
N ALA A 41 4.41 11.53 10.29
CA ALA A 41 4.10 11.72 11.70
C ALA A 41 4.88 12.90 12.35
N GLY A 42 5.80 13.53 11.61
CA GLY A 42 6.56 14.68 12.07
C GLY A 42 5.69 15.92 12.31
N ALA A 43 6.22 16.88 13.09
CA ALA A 43 5.56 18.17 13.29
C ALA A 43 5.73 19.07 12.06
N ASP A 44 4.74 19.94 11.82
CA ASP A 44 4.81 20.96 10.77
C ASP A 44 6.04 21.86 10.97
N SER A 45 6.64 22.28 9.85
CA SER A 45 7.77 23.20 9.84
C SER A 45 7.64 24.20 8.70
N SER A 46 8.31 25.34 8.80
CA SER A 46 8.32 26.37 7.74
C SER A 46 8.90 25.87 6.41
N LEU A 47 9.68 24.78 6.41
CA LEU A 47 10.13 24.11 5.19
C LEU A 47 8.95 23.62 4.33
N LEU A 48 7.81 23.31 4.96
CA LEU A 48 6.62 22.86 4.24
C LEU A 48 5.95 23.97 3.43
N GLU A 49 6.31 25.24 3.66
CA GLU A 49 5.72 26.41 2.98
C GLU A 49 6.55 26.88 1.77
N ASP A 50 7.79 26.37 1.60
CA ASP A 50 8.69 26.77 0.52
C ASP A 50 8.89 25.65 -0.51
N ASP A 51 8.16 25.72 -1.62
CA ASP A 51 8.24 24.73 -2.71
C ASP A 51 9.54 24.78 -3.52
N SER A 52 10.43 25.76 -3.29
CA SER A 52 11.75 25.79 -3.93
C SER A 52 12.75 24.83 -3.28
N LEU A 53 12.45 24.35 -2.07
CA LEU A 53 13.32 23.48 -1.28
C LEU A 53 12.82 22.03 -1.30
N SER A 54 13.76 21.09 -1.41
CA SER A 54 13.41 19.68 -1.24
C SER A 54 13.09 19.39 0.23
N ARG A 55 12.00 18.65 0.45
CA ARG A 55 11.58 18.16 1.78
C ARG A 55 12.23 16.82 2.15
N ILE A 56 12.84 16.14 1.17
CA ILE A 56 13.49 14.84 1.33
C ILE A 56 14.83 14.92 0.61
N SER A 57 15.93 14.71 1.34
CA SER A 57 17.26 14.63 0.76
C SER A 57 17.43 13.35 -0.08
N ASP A 58 18.44 13.33 -0.95
CA ASP A 58 18.75 12.13 -1.75
C ASP A 58 19.02 10.89 -0.90
N ALA A 59 19.65 11.05 0.27
CA ALA A 59 19.92 9.95 1.19
C ALA A 59 18.65 9.39 1.82
N GLU A 60 17.72 10.27 2.21
CA GLU A 60 16.40 9.89 2.72
C GLU A 60 15.56 9.24 1.62
N MET A 61 15.58 9.80 0.40
CA MET A 61 14.91 9.21 -0.76
C MET A 61 15.41 7.79 -1.03
N LYS A 62 16.74 7.58 -1.03
CA LYS A 62 17.32 6.24 -1.19
C LYS A 62 16.84 5.29 -0.09
N THR A 63 16.73 5.76 1.15
CA THR A 63 16.25 4.96 2.28
C THR A 63 14.79 4.55 2.10
N LEU A 64 13.93 5.50 1.73
CA LEU A 64 12.52 5.26 1.40
C LEU A 64 12.35 4.23 0.28
N MET A 65 13.11 4.38 -0.80
CA MET A 65 13.04 3.48 -1.96
C MET A 65 13.50 2.06 -1.61
N LEU A 66 14.60 1.91 -0.87
CA LEU A 66 15.09 0.60 -0.46
C LEU A 66 14.13 -0.11 0.50
N HIS A 67 13.48 0.63 1.41
CA HIS A 67 12.43 0.09 2.28
C HIS A 67 11.25 -0.43 1.46
N ALA A 68 10.69 0.41 0.58
CA ALA A 68 9.57 0.04 -0.27
C ALA A 68 9.89 -1.18 -1.17
N CYS A 69 11.08 -1.21 -1.78
CA CYS A 69 11.53 -2.36 -2.58
C CYS A 69 11.60 -3.65 -1.75
N ARG A 70 12.05 -3.58 -0.51
CA ARG A 70 12.16 -4.76 0.37
C ARG A 70 10.77 -5.28 0.74
N GLN A 71 9.85 -4.39 1.12
CA GLN A 71 8.45 -4.73 1.38
C GLN A 71 7.75 -5.33 0.16
N LEU A 72 7.93 -4.75 -1.02
CA LEU A 72 7.37 -5.29 -2.27
C LEU A 72 7.93 -6.68 -2.59
N ALA A 73 9.23 -6.91 -2.39
CA ALA A 73 9.83 -8.22 -2.62
C ALA A 73 9.21 -9.30 -1.71
N GLU A 74 9.00 -8.97 -0.43
CA GLU A 74 8.34 -9.86 0.54
C GLU A 74 6.89 -10.15 0.14
N LEU A 75 6.14 -9.13 -0.30
CA LEU A 75 4.75 -9.28 -0.75
C LEU A 75 4.64 -10.07 -2.06
N LEU A 76 5.57 -9.90 -2.99
CA LEU A 76 5.52 -10.53 -4.30
C LEU A 76 6.07 -11.96 -4.32
N ALA A 77 6.87 -12.36 -3.32
CA ALA A 77 7.37 -13.73 -3.25
C ALA A 77 6.23 -14.78 -3.18
N PRO A 78 5.21 -14.65 -2.31
CA PRO A 78 4.04 -15.51 -2.33
C PRO A 78 3.25 -15.47 -3.64
N LYS A 79 3.30 -14.39 -4.42
CA LYS A 79 2.57 -14.32 -5.71
C LYS A 79 2.99 -15.46 -6.66
N ARG A 80 4.26 -15.88 -6.59
CA ARG A 80 4.78 -17.03 -7.34
C ARG A 80 4.59 -18.34 -6.58
N ASP A 81 4.95 -18.35 -5.30
CA ASP A 81 5.13 -19.59 -4.53
C ASP A 81 3.85 -20.08 -3.83
N ASN A 82 2.92 -19.17 -3.56
CA ASN A 82 1.61 -19.42 -2.94
C ASN A 82 0.57 -18.34 -3.33
N PRO A 83 0.05 -18.36 -4.57
CA PRO A 83 -0.80 -17.30 -5.10
C PRO A 83 -2.13 -17.14 -4.35
N GLU A 84 -2.66 -18.20 -3.71
CA GLU A 84 -3.87 -18.11 -2.90
C GLU A 84 -3.65 -17.30 -1.61
N GLU A 85 -2.49 -17.46 -0.99
CA GLU A 85 -2.08 -16.67 0.17
C GLU A 85 -1.88 -15.21 -0.22
N TYR A 86 -1.18 -14.97 -1.32
CA TYR A 86 -0.99 -13.63 -1.88
C TYR A 86 -2.33 -12.91 -2.09
N ASP A 87 -3.25 -13.55 -2.83
CA ASP A 87 -4.56 -12.97 -3.16
C ASP A 87 -5.35 -12.62 -1.89
N ARG A 88 -5.33 -13.51 -0.88
CA ARG A 88 -6.00 -13.27 0.40
C ARG A 88 -5.41 -12.08 1.15
N GLN A 89 -4.08 -11.99 1.24
CA GLN A 89 -3.40 -10.91 1.95
C GLN A 89 -3.65 -9.55 1.29
N ILE A 90 -3.46 -9.45 -0.03
CA ILE A 90 -3.64 -8.21 -0.77
C ILE A 90 -5.09 -7.73 -0.71
N LYS A 91 -6.08 -8.61 -0.90
CA LYS A 91 -7.51 -8.24 -0.77
C LYS A 91 -7.85 -7.76 0.64
N SER A 92 -7.33 -8.44 1.67
CA SER A 92 -7.53 -8.05 3.07
C SER A 92 -6.94 -6.65 3.37
N TYR A 93 -5.74 -6.38 2.85
CA TYR A 93 -5.08 -5.09 3.04
C TYR A 93 -5.77 -3.96 2.26
N ALA A 94 -6.14 -4.22 1.00
CA ALA A 94 -6.93 -3.32 0.18
C ALA A 94 -8.23 -2.91 0.90
N PHE A 95 -8.94 -3.89 1.45
CA PHE A 95 -10.16 -3.66 2.21
C PHE A 95 -9.94 -2.78 3.45
N SER A 96 -8.86 -3.02 4.18
CA SER A 96 -8.56 -2.32 5.44
C SER A 96 -8.12 -0.87 5.22
N TYR A 97 -7.31 -0.61 4.19
CA TYR A 97 -6.59 0.65 4.05
C TYR A 97 -6.89 1.47 2.79
N CYS A 98 -7.47 0.85 1.76
CA CYS A 98 -7.65 1.47 0.44
C CYS A 98 -9.13 1.63 0.05
N ARG A 99 -10.08 1.30 0.93
CA ARG A 99 -11.53 1.32 0.63
C ARG A 99 -12.08 2.67 0.16
N SER A 100 -11.40 3.77 0.50
CA SER A 100 -11.78 5.13 0.12
C SER A 100 -10.89 5.72 -0.96
N TRP A 101 -10.00 4.92 -1.56
CA TRP A 101 -9.08 5.35 -2.61
C TRP A 101 -9.75 5.16 -3.98
N GLU A 102 -9.24 5.87 -4.99
CA GLU A 102 -9.68 5.74 -6.37
C GLU A 102 -9.34 4.34 -6.93
N ARG A 103 -10.30 3.72 -7.63
CA ARG A 103 -10.24 2.36 -8.19
C ARG A 103 -10.12 2.35 -9.71
#